data_AF-A0A2I8F050-F1
#
_entry.id   AF-A0A2I8F050-F1
#
_cell.length_a   1.000
_cell.length_b   1.000
_cell.length_c   1.000
_cell.angle_alpha   90.00
_cell.angle_beta   90.00
_cell.angle_gamma   90.00
#
_symmetry.space_group_name_H-M   'P 1'
#
loop_
_entity.id
_entity.type
_entity.pdbx_description
1 polymer ?
#
loop_
_entity_poly.entity_id
_entity_poly.type
_entity_poly.pdbx_seq_one_letter_code
_entity_poly.pdbx_strand_id
1 'polypeptide(L)' 'MYEAIERHAQHFMALQNVVTAADADARVAELRKALEESAEQLNHAADGTATDRDARARIYRGLVAASRIVGQLREDALRG' A
#
# COMPACT_ATOMS: atom_id res chain seq x y z
N MET A 1 6.99 6.87 -9.11
CA MET A 1 7.09 6.42 -7.71
C MET A 1 5.76 5.96 -7.13
N TYR A 2 4.67 6.72 -7.34
CA TYR A 2 3.34 6.36 -6.83
C TYR A 2 2.42 5.76 -7.91
N GLU A 3 2.91 5.53 -9.14
CA GLU A 3 2.06 5.08 -10.24
C GLU A 3 1.41 3.72 -9.95
N ALA A 4 2.04 2.88 -9.12
CA ALA A 4 1.44 1.62 -8.68
C ALA A 4 0.20 1.85 -7.80
N ILE A 5 0.26 2.76 -6.83
CA ILE A 5 -0.89 3.10 -5.98
C ILE A 5 -1.97 3.83 -6.78
N GLU A 6 -1.59 4.74 -7.67
CA GLU A 6 -2.52 5.53 -8.49
C GLU A 6 -3.38 4.65 -9.40
N ARG A 7 -2.81 3.59 -9.98
CA ARG A 7 -3.55 2.58 -10.77
C ARG A 7 -4.68 1.90 -9.98
N HIS A 8 -4.57 1.86 -8.66
CA HIS A 8 -5.54 1.23 -7.77
C HIS A 8 -6.28 2.25 -6.87
N ALA A 9 -6.24 3.55 -7.19
CA ALA A 9 -6.79 4.61 -6.33
C ALA A 9 -8.27 4.36 -5.96
N GLN A 10 -9.08 3.91 -6.91
CA GLN A 10 -10.49 3.59 -6.66
C GLN A 10 -10.68 2.45 -5.64
N HIS A 11 -9.80 1.45 -5.66
CA HIS A 11 -9.84 0.34 -4.71
C HIS A 11 -9.42 0.81 -3.30
N PHE A 12 -8.43 1.69 -3.19
CA PHE A 12 -8.06 2.30 -1.91
C PHE A 12 -9.18 3.18 -1.32
N MET A 13 -9.91 3.90 -2.17
CA MET A 13 -11.07 4.70 -1.74
C MET A 13 -12.27 3.85 -1.29
N ALA A 14 -12.34 2.60 -1.73
CA ALA A 14 -13.45 1.69 -1.48
C ALA A 14 -13.00 0.41 -0.76
N LEU A 15 -12.05 0.52 0.17
CA LEU A 15 -11.42 -0.64 0.84
C LEU A 15 -12.43 -1.62 1.45
N GLN A 16 -13.51 -1.13 2.05
CA GLN A 16 -14.55 -2.00 2.62
C GLN A 16 -15.15 -2.93 1.56
N ASN A 17 -15.47 -2.40 0.36
CA ASN A 17 -16.01 -3.20 -0.73
C ASN A 17 -14.97 -4.20 -1.27
N VAL A 18 -13.69 -3.81 -1.26
CA VAL A 18 -12.59 -4.67 -1.71
C VAL A 18 -12.43 -5.88 -0.78
N VAL A 19 -12.43 -5.69 0.54
CA VAL A 19 -12.15 -6.77 1.49
C VAL A 19 -13.31 -7.74 1.69
N THR A 20 -14.52 -7.39 1.25
CA THR A 20 -15.72 -8.25 1.30
C THR A 20 -16.12 -8.83 -0.05
N ALA A 21 -15.43 -8.49 -1.14
CA ALA A 21 -15.74 -9.02 -2.47
C ALA A 21 -15.47 -10.53 -2.57
N ALA A 22 -16.10 -11.19 -3.55
CA ALA A 22 -15.87 -12.62 -3.81
C ALA A 22 -14.42 -12.93 -4.20
N ASP A 23 -13.74 -11.97 -4.84
CA ASP A 23 -12.34 -12.01 -5.27
C ASP A 23 -11.43 -11.19 -4.33
N ALA A 24 -11.85 -10.94 -3.09
CA ALA A 24 -11.16 -10.08 -2.14
C ALA A 24 -9.70 -10.46 -1.91
N ASP A 25 -9.36 -11.75 -1.83
CA ASP A 25 -7.99 -12.20 -1.59
C ASP A 25 -7.03 -11.76 -2.71
N ALA A 26 -7.47 -11.86 -3.97
CA ALA A 26 -6.70 -11.42 -5.13
C ALA A 26 -6.54 -9.89 -5.13
N ARG A 27 -7.62 -9.14 -4.90
CA ARG A 27 -7.57 -7.67 -4.86
C ARG A 27 -6.70 -7.15 -3.72
N VAL A 28 -6.80 -7.76 -2.53
CA VAL A 28 -5.97 -7.42 -1.36
C VAL A 28 -4.50 -7.67 -1.66
N ALA A 29 -4.16 -8.80 -2.32
CA ALA A 29 -2.80 -9.07 -2.75
C ALA A 29 -2.26 -8.02 -3.73
N GLU A 30 -3.07 -7.60 -4.71
CA GLU A 30 -2.70 -6.53 -5.65
C GLU A 30 -2.44 -5.20 -4.96
N LEU A 31 -3.30 -4.78 -4.03
CA LEU A 31 -3.12 -3.52 -3.29
C LEU A 31 -1.86 -3.54 -2.42
N ARG A 32 -1.60 -4.66 -1.75
CA ARG A 32 -0.38 -4.85 -0.96
C ARG A 32 0.87 -4.76 -1.83
N LYS A 33 0.85 -5.43 -2.97
CA LYS A 33 1.93 -5.37 -3.96
C LYS A 33 2.16 -3.95 -4.46
N ALA A 34 1.11 -3.20 -4.77
CA ALA A 34 1.24 -1.82 -5.24
C ALA A 34 1.87 -0.88 -4.19
N LEU A 35 1.54 -1.07 -2.91
CA LEU A 35 2.15 -0.33 -1.79
C LEU A 35 3.63 -0.70 -1.62
N GLU A 36 3.97 -1.98 -1.71
CA GLU A 36 5.33 -2.48 -1.63
C GLU A 36 6.19 -2.01 -2.80
N GLU A 37 5.69 -2.10 -4.04
CA GLU A 37 6.34 -1.57 -5.24
C GLU A 37 6.63 -0.07 -5.12
N SER A 38 5.67 0.71 -4.61
CA SER A 38 5.87 2.15 -4.41
C SER A 38 6.90 2.43 -3.32
N ALA A 39 6.95 1.60 -2.27
CA ALA A 39 7.95 1.71 -1.21
C ALA A 39 9.36 1.38 -1.72
N GLU A 40 9.50 0.36 -2.55
CA GLU A 40 10.76 0.01 -3.21
C GLU A 40 11.24 1.13 -4.14
N GLN A 41 10.36 1.66 -4.98
CA GLN A 41 10.68 2.78 -5.86
C GLN A 41 11.12 4.03 -5.08
N LEU A 42 10.50 4.30 -3.93
CA LEU A 42 10.91 5.38 -3.02
C LEU A 42 12.32 5.17 -2.48
N ASN A 43 12.64 3.93 -2.12
CA ASN A 43 13.93 3.58 -1.55
C ASN A 43 15.04 3.62 -2.62
N HIS A 44 14.70 3.34 -3.87
CA HIS A 44 15.61 3.42 -5.03
C HIS A 44 15.77 4.84 -5.60
N ALA A 45 14.93 5.81 -5.21
CA ALA A 45 15.11 7.20 -5.59
C ALA A 45 16.37 7.79 -4.94
N ALA A 46 17.44 7.91 -5.73
CA ALA A 46 18.72 8.47 -5.30
C ALA A 46 18.68 10.00 -5.19
N ASP A 47 19.54 10.50 -4.29
CA ASP A 47 19.85 11.90 -4.03
C ASP A 47 18.84 12.73 -3.23
N GLY A 48 19.36 13.77 -2.58
CA GLY A 48 18.64 14.63 -1.66
C GLY A 48 19.41 14.94 -0.38
N THR A 49 19.01 16.03 0.27
CA THR A 49 19.53 16.46 1.57
C THR A 49 19.21 15.44 2.67
N ALA A 50 19.76 15.64 3.88
CA ALA A 50 19.39 14.82 5.03
C ALA A 50 17.87 14.87 5.31
N THR A 51 17.25 16.04 5.15
CA THR A 51 15.80 16.23 5.29
C THR A 51 15.01 15.40 4.28
N ASP A 52 15.47 15.35 3.02
CA ASP A 52 14.80 14.56 1.98
C ASP A 52 14.86 13.06 2.30
N ARG A 53 16.02 12.57 2.77
CA ARG A 53 16.17 11.17 3.20
C ARG A 53 15.24 10.82 4.36
N ASP A 54 15.12 11.70 5.35
CA ASP A 54 14.21 11.51 6.48
C ASP A 54 12.75 11.48 6.05
N ALA A 55 12.35 12.37 5.13
CA ALA A 55 11.00 12.39 4.57
C ALA A 55 10.69 11.08 3.83
N ARG A 56 11.63 10.61 2.98
CA ARG A 56 11.48 9.32 2.29
C ARG A 56 11.40 8.15 3.27
N ALA A 57 12.23 8.12 4.30
CA ALA A 57 12.18 7.05 5.30
C ALA A 57 10.84 7.02 6.07
N ARG A 58 10.19 8.17 6.29
CA ARG A 58 8.85 8.23 6.89
C ARG A 58 7.78 7.70 5.94
N ILE A 59 7.80 8.12 4.68
CA ILE A 59 6.85 7.66 3.67
C ILE A 59 7.01 6.15 3.43
N TYR A 60 8.23 5.65 3.28
CA TYR A 60 8.52 4.22 3.15
C TYR A 60 7.88 3.40 4.28
N ARG A 61 8.10 3.82 5.53
CA ARG A 61 7.49 3.18 6.70
C ARG A 61 5.97 3.23 6.66
N GLY A 62 5.39 4.35 6.20
CA GLY A 62 3.95 4.49 6.01
C GLY A 62 3.38 3.52 4.97
N LEU A 63 4.06 3.34 3.83
CA LEU A 63 3.65 2.42 2.77
C LEU A 63 3.71 0.95 3.24
N VAL A 64 4.77 0.56 3.94
CA VAL A 64 4.91 -0.78 4.52
C VAL A 64 3.82 -1.04 5.57
N ALA A 65 3.55 -0.06 6.44
CA ALA A 65 2.47 -0.17 7.41
C ALA A 65 1.10 -0.31 6.74
N ALA A 66 0.84 0.48 5.69
CA ALA A 66 -0.40 0.39 4.92
C ALA A 66 -0.59 -0.99 4.27
N SER A 67 0.47 -1.61 3.72
CA SER A 67 0.36 -2.97 3.14
C SER A 67 -0.11 -3.98 4.19
N ARG A 68 0.45 -3.90 5.40
CA ARG A 68 0.04 -4.76 6.52
C ARG A 68 -1.41 -4.52 6.94
N ILE A 69 -1.83 -3.26 7.04
CA ILE A 69 -3.21 -2.89 7.41
C ILE A 69 -4.21 -3.44 6.39
N VAL A 70 -3.93 -3.32 5.09
CA VAL A 70 -4.82 -3.85 4.04
C VAL A 70 -4.97 -5.37 4.16
N GLY A 71 -3.90 -6.09 4.49
CA GLY A 71 -3.97 -7.52 4.81
C GLY A 71 -4.82 -7.81 6.05
N GLN A 72 -4.62 -7.06 7.14
CA GLN A 72 -5.38 -7.23 8.37
C GLN A 72 -6.88 -6.99 8.19
N LEU A 73 -7.25 -5.96 7.41
CA LEU A 73 -8.66 -5.67 7.11
C LEU A 73 -9.38 -6.84 6.43
N ARG A 74 -8.66 -7.61 5.60
CA ARG A 74 -9.20 -8.83 4.99
C ARG A 74 -9.41 -9.93 6.02
N GLU A 75 -8.44 -10.15 6.91
CA GLU A 75 -8.60 -11.12 7.99
C GLU A 75 -9.78 -10.78 8.90
N ASP A 76 -9.94 -9.50 9.23
CA ASP A 76 -11.03 -9.05 10.10
C ASP A 76 -12.39 -9.21 9.40
N ALA A 77 -12.47 -8.96 8.09
CA ALA A 77 -13.68 -9.20 7.29
C ALA A 77 -14.06 -10.69 7.19
N LEU A 78 -13.13 -11.63 7.42
CA LEU A 78 -13.42 -13.07 7.48
C LEU A 78 -13.89 -13.53 8.87
N ARG A 79 -13.65 -12.73 9.91
CA ARG A 79 -14.02 -13.03 11.30
C ARG A 79 -15.39 -12.46 11.69
N GLY A 80 -15.84 -11.43 10.99
CA GLY A 80 -17.17 -10.81 11.15
C GLY A 80 -18.25 -11.53 10.37
#